data_AF-F4PCJ1-F1
#
_entry.id   AF-F4PCJ1-F1
#
_cell.length_a   1.000
_cell.length_b   1.000
_cell.length_c   1.000
_cell.angle_alpha   90.00
_cell.angle_beta   90.00
_cell.angle_gamma   90.00
#
_symmetry.space_group_name_H-M   'P 1'
#
loop_
_entity.id
_entity.type
_entity.pdbx_description
1 polymer ?
#
loop_
_entity_poly.entity_id
_entity_poly.type
_entity_poly.pdbx_seq_one_letter_code
_entity_poly.pdbx_strand_id
1 'polypeptide(L)'
;MSDTTTILVSLVLLFFVVRYVLFGGQTQPPGSNVTRQTVTSRRGRFPVPLSSVDAVFSMFPHIPRATIELDLSNTGSVEETCDRILSGALVAPVTPVPVNTSQARVSTASTPASSLPVFTNKPPPYLKSELEVVAEPLKKWEPSPDARQLSLRQRKEFMVQQARRKFLETQ
;
A
#
# COMPACT_ATOMS: atom_id res chain seq x y z
N MET A 1 -58.71 3.18 26.43
CA MET A 1 -58.10 2.33 25.36
C MET A 1 -57.33 3.17 24.34
N SER A 2 -57.75 4.42 24.08
CA SER A 2 -57.03 5.40 23.25
C SER A 2 -55.64 5.78 23.79
N ASP A 3 -55.50 5.93 25.11
CA ASP A 3 -54.26 6.41 25.72
C ASP A 3 -53.14 5.36 25.66
N THR A 4 -53.48 4.09 25.84
CA THR A 4 -52.54 2.98 25.66
C THR A 4 -52.09 2.86 24.21
N THR A 5 -52.98 3.14 23.24
CA THR A 5 -52.62 3.11 21.81
C THR A 5 -51.74 4.30 21.41
N THR A 6 -51.95 5.50 21.94
CA THR A 6 -51.09 6.65 21.64
C THR A 6 -49.69 6.47 22.24
N ILE A 7 -49.59 5.87 23.43
CA ILE A 7 -48.31 5.52 24.05
C ILE A 7 -47.56 4.47 23.20
N LEU A 8 -48.24 3.42 22.72
CA LEU A 8 -47.60 2.42 21.86
C LEU A 8 -47.14 3.00 20.51
N VAL A 9 -47.96 3.83 19.87
CA VAL A 9 -47.61 4.47 18.59
C VAL A 9 -46.42 5.43 18.76
N SER A 10 -46.39 6.21 19.85
CA SER A 10 -45.28 7.13 20.12
C SER A 10 -43.96 6.40 20.40
N LEU A 11 -43.99 5.27 21.13
CA LEU A 11 -42.80 4.45 21.36
C LEU A 11 -42.26 3.81 20.07
N VAL A 12 -43.13 3.33 19.19
CA VAL A 12 -42.72 2.76 17.89
C VAL A 12 -42.12 3.84 16.99
N LEU A 13 -42.73 5.03 16.94
CA LEU A 13 -42.24 6.14 16.13
C LEU A 13 -40.88 6.66 16.65
N LEU A 14 -40.74 6.77 17.98
CA LEU A 14 -39.47 7.13 18.63
C LEU A 14 -38.39 6.07 18.36
N PHE A 15 -38.72 4.78 18.45
CA PHE A 15 -37.78 3.70 18.13
C PHE A 15 -37.30 3.76 16.68
N PHE A 16 -38.20 4.03 15.73
CA PHE A 16 -37.82 4.18 14.32
C PHE A 16 -36.90 5.39 14.09
N VAL A 17 -37.18 6.53 14.73
CA VAL A 17 -36.32 7.72 14.63
C VAL A 17 -34.94 7.46 15.25
N VAL A 18 -34.88 6.85 16.44
CA VAL A 18 -33.61 6.49 17.09
C VAL A 18 -32.85 5.47 16.24
N ARG A 19 -33.53 4.45 15.68
CA ARG A 19 -32.89 3.47 14.79
C ARG A 19 -32.40 4.13 13.50
N TYR A 20 -33.14 5.07 12.93
CA TYR A 20 -32.76 5.72 11.68
C TYR A 20 -31.65 6.76 11.87
N VAL A 21 -31.64 7.49 12.99
CA VAL A 21 -30.65 8.54 13.27
C VAL A 21 -29.36 7.96 13.88
N LEU A 22 -29.45 6.96 14.77
CA LEU A 22 -28.27 6.35 15.40
C LEU A 22 -27.72 5.14 14.63
N PHE A 23 -28.54 4.41 13.87
CA PHE A 23 -28.10 3.21 13.10
C PHE A 23 -28.29 3.35 11.58
N GLY A 24 -28.87 4.43 11.06
CA GLY A 24 -29.07 4.67 9.63
C GLY A 24 -27.89 5.30 8.88
N GLY A 25 -26.68 5.21 9.44
CA GLY A 25 -25.45 5.72 8.81
C GLY A 25 -24.80 4.75 7.84
N GLN A 26 -25.52 4.18 6.85
CA GLN A 26 -24.87 3.58 5.68
C GLN A 26 -25.82 3.36 4.49
N THR A 27 -26.22 4.45 3.83
CA THR A 27 -26.58 4.40 2.40
C THR A 27 -25.77 5.47 1.68
N GLN A 28 -24.52 5.14 1.37
CA GLN A 28 -23.70 5.95 0.47
C GLN A 28 -24.04 5.55 -0.98
N PRO A 29 -24.46 6.48 -1.85
CA PRO A 29 -24.56 6.23 -3.29
C PRO A 29 -23.17 5.97 -3.91
N PRO A 30 -23.07 5.28 -5.06
CA PRO A 30 -21.79 5.00 -5.70
C PRO A 30 -21.14 6.28 -6.25
N GLY A 31 -20.08 6.72 -5.57
CA GLY A 31 -18.79 7.02 -6.20
C GLY A 31 -18.64 8.31 -7.00
N SER A 32 -18.51 9.46 -6.32
CA SER A 32 -17.73 10.61 -6.82
C SER A 32 -16.78 11.09 -5.72
N ASN A 33 -15.80 10.24 -5.37
CA ASN A 33 -14.73 10.61 -4.46
C ASN A 33 -13.44 10.76 -5.25
N VAL A 34 -13.10 12.01 -5.57
CA VAL A 34 -11.74 12.43 -5.91
C VAL A 34 -10.88 12.19 -4.68
N THR A 35 -10.42 10.95 -4.55
CA THR A 35 -9.48 10.54 -3.53
C THR A 35 -8.11 10.78 -4.13
N ARG A 36 -7.38 11.78 -3.61
CA ARG A 36 -5.92 11.86 -3.76
C ARG A 36 -5.35 10.57 -3.18
N GLN A 37 -5.23 9.56 -4.02
CA GLN A 37 -4.63 8.29 -3.72
C GLN A 37 -3.11 8.51 -3.72
N THR A 38 -2.58 8.95 -2.58
CA THR A 38 -1.18 8.69 -2.27
C THR A 38 -1.08 7.21 -1.89
N VAL A 39 -1.17 6.36 -2.91
CA VAL A 39 -0.84 4.94 -2.78
C VAL A 39 0.67 4.90 -2.71
N THR A 40 1.17 4.67 -1.49
CA THR A 40 2.48 4.07 -1.35
C THR A 40 2.43 2.76 -2.12
N SER A 41 3.07 2.76 -3.31
CA SER A 41 3.21 1.60 -4.18
C SER A 41 3.80 0.47 -3.35
N ARG A 42 2.93 -0.37 -2.80
CA ARG A 42 3.30 -1.68 -2.28
C ARG A 42 3.91 -2.36 -3.49
N ARG A 43 5.21 -2.67 -3.40
CA ARG A 43 6.03 -3.28 -4.45
C ARG A 43 5.49 -4.67 -4.83
N GLY A 44 4.34 -4.69 -5.47
CA GLY A 44 3.74 -5.84 -6.13
C GLY A 44 3.55 -5.41 -7.56
N ARG A 45 4.36 -5.97 -8.45
CA ARG A 45 4.24 -5.76 -9.88
C ARG A 45 2.83 -6.20 -10.30
N PHE A 46 2.04 -5.31 -10.86
CA PHE A 46 0.68 -5.64 -11.29
C PHE A 46 0.73 -6.51 -12.55
N PRO A 47 -0.12 -7.54 -12.67
CA PRO A 47 -0.27 -8.28 -13.91
C PRO A 47 -0.77 -7.33 -15.00
N VAL A 48 -0.02 -7.21 -16.10
CA VAL A 48 -0.32 -6.27 -17.19
C VAL A 48 -1.21 -6.94 -18.23
N PRO A 49 -2.46 -6.49 -18.44
CA PRO A 49 -3.29 -7.01 -19.53
C PRO A 49 -2.75 -6.52 -20.89
N LEU A 50 -2.74 -7.38 -21.91
CA LEU A 50 -2.22 -7.00 -23.24
C LEU A 50 -3.00 -5.83 -23.87
N SER A 51 -4.30 -5.71 -23.57
CA SER A 51 -5.16 -4.63 -24.05
C SER A 51 -4.75 -3.25 -23.53
N SER A 52 -4.20 -3.15 -22.32
CA SER A 52 -3.72 -1.87 -21.79
C SER A 52 -2.46 -1.40 -22.50
N VAL A 53 -1.58 -2.33 -22.87
CA VAL A 53 -0.38 -2.05 -23.67
C VAL A 53 -0.78 -1.56 -25.07
N ASP A 54 -1.72 -2.24 -25.72
CA ASP A 54 -2.21 -1.87 -27.05
C ASP A 54 -2.87 -0.49 -27.07
N ALA A 55 -3.67 -0.17 -26.05
CA ALA A 55 -4.30 1.15 -25.90
C ALA A 55 -3.25 2.26 -25.82
N VAL A 56 -2.25 2.12 -24.93
CA VAL A 56 -1.17 3.11 -24.79
C VAL A 56 -0.34 3.21 -26.07
N PHE A 57 -0.03 2.07 -26.71
CA PHE A 57 0.75 2.03 -27.94
C PHE A 57 0.04 2.71 -29.12
N SER A 58 -1.30 2.62 -29.19
CA SER A 58 -2.10 3.31 -30.22
C SER A 58 -2.02 4.84 -30.12
N MET A 59 -1.90 5.37 -28.89
CA MET A 59 -1.75 6.81 -28.64
C MET A 59 -0.30 7.27 -28.82
N PHE A 60 0.67 6.42 -28.44
CA PHE A 60 2.10 6.75 -28.43
C PHE A 60 2.93 5.72 -29.19
N PRO A 61 2.87 5.69 -30.53
CA PRO A 61 3.58 4.69 -31.34
C PRO A 61 5.11 4.86 -31.32
N HIS A 62 5.61 5.99 -30.80
CA HIS A 62 7.04 6.28 -30.68
C HIS A 62 7.69 5.61 -29.44
N ILE A 63 6.88 5.06 -28.52
CA ILE A 63 7.36 4.45 -27.28
C ILE A 63 7.35 2.92 -27.45
N PRO A 64 8.46 2.24 -27.14
CA PRO A 64 8.51 0.80 -27.31
C PRO A 64 7.63 0.10 -26.26
N ARG A 65 6.97 -0.99 -26.70
CA ARG A 65 6.03 -1.79 -25.88
C ARG A 65 6.63 -2.27 -24.56
N ALA A 66 7.92 -2.62 -24.54
CA ALA A 66 8.63 -3.05 -23.34
C ALA A 66 8.66 -1.97 -22.22
N THR A 67 8.76 -0.69 -22.60
CA THR A 67 8.72 0.43 -21.64
C THR A 67 7.33 0.58 -21.06
N ILE A 68 6.31 0.48 -21.92
CA ILE A 68 4.90 0.58 -21.55
C ILE A 68 4.53 -0.55 -20.59
N GLU A 69 4.95 -1.79 -20.87
CA GLU A 69 4.74 -2.94 -20.00
C GLU A 69 5.41 -2.77 -18.63
N LEU A 70 6.64 -2.25 -18.61
CA LEU A 70 7.35 -2.00 -17.35
C LEU A 70 6.62 -0.95 -16.50
N ASP A 71 6.22 0.16 -17.13
CA ASP A 71 5.53 1.24 -16.43
C ASP A 71 4.14 0.83 -15.96
N LEU A 72 3.34 0.18 -16.82
CA LEU A 72 2.03 -0.40 -16.44
C LEU A 72 2.15 -1.41 -15.31
N SER A 73 3.25 -2.16 -15.26
CA SER A 73 3.47 -3.11 -14.16
C SER A 73 3.81 -2.42 -12.83
N ASN A 74 4.24 -1.15 -12.86
CA ASN A 74 4.50 -0.31 -11.70
C ASN A 74 3.29 0.54 -11.27
N THR A 75 2.58 1.14 -12.24
CA THR A 75 1.42 2.01 -12.01
C THR A 75 0.12 1.21 -11.86
N GLY A 76 -0.05 0.16 -12.66
CA GLY A 76 -1.29 -0.63 -12.72
C GLY A 76 -2.45 0.06 -13.43
N SER A 77 -2.25 1.25 -14.02
CA SER A 77 -3.29 2.05 -14.70
C SER A 77 -2.77 2.63 -16.01
N VAL A 78 -3.61 2.58 -17.04
CA VAL A 78 -3.35 3.15 -18.37
C VAL A 78 -3.23 4.66 -18.29
N GLU A 79 -4.13 5.29 -17.55
CA GLU A 79 -4.22 6.74 -17.38
C GLU A 79 -2.97 7.30 -16.72
N GLU A 80 -2.51 6.67 -15.63
CA GLU A 80 -1.28 7.09 -14.94
C GLU A 80 -0.04 6.90 -15.83
N THR A 81 0.00 5.83 -16.63
CA THR A 81 1.08 5.62 -17.62
C THR A 81 1.05 6.67 -18.74
N CYS A 82 -0.13 7.07 -19.22
CA CYS A 82 -0.27 8.18 -20.18
C CYS A 82 0.21 9.51 -19.59
N ASP A 83 -0.14 9.84 -18.35
CA ASP A 83 0.31 11.06 -17.68
C ASP A 83 1.83 11.06 -17.46
N ARG A 84 2.42 9.90 -17.17
CA ARG A 84 3.89 9.73 -17.06
C ARG A 84 4.60 9.89 -18.40
N ILE A 85 3.99 9.40 -19.47
CA ILE A 85 4.46 9.60 -20.84
C ILE A 85 4.48 11.08 -21.18
N LEU A 86 3.37 11.79 -20.94
CA LEU A 86 3.23 13.21 -21.25
C LEU A 86 4.16 14.09 -20.40
N SER A 87 4.43 13.70 -19.16
CA SER A 87 5.40 14.38 -18.28
C SER A 87 6.86 14.03 -18.56
N GLY A 88 7.14 13.09 -19.48
CA GLY A 88 8.49 12.65 -19.81
C GLY A 88 9.19 11.86 -18.70
N ALA A 89 8.44 11.33 -17.73
CA ALA A 89 8.97 10.65 -16.56
C ALA A 89 9.29 9.16 -16.79
N LEU A 90 9.22 8.69 -18.05
CA LEU A 90 9.49 7.29 -18.37
C LEU A 90 10.98 6.97 -18.26
N VAL A 91 11.31 6.01 -17.40
CA VAL A 91 12.63 5.38 -17.38
C VAL A 91 12.67 4.34 -18.50
N ALA A 92 13.50 4.58 -19.51
CA ALA A 92 13.69 3.60 -20.58
C ALA A 92 14.19 2.27 -20.00
N PRO A 93 13.65 1.12 -20.45
CA PRO A 93 14.09 -0.17 -19.98
C PRO A 93 15.54 -0.36 -20.38
N VAL A 94 16.43 -0.51 -19.39
CA VAL A 94 17.78 -1.01 -19.61
C VAL A 94 17.64 -2.41 -20.19
N THR A 95 17.93 -2.58 -21.47
CA THR A 95 17.89 -3.88 -22.12
C THR A 95 18.83 -4.83 -21.38
N PRO A 96 18.33 -5.88 -20.69
CA PRO A 96 19.22 -6.92 -20.21
C PRO A 96 19.69 -7.70 -21.43
N VAL A 97 20.99 -7.64 -21.70
CA VAL A 97 21.64 -8.56 -22.65
C VAL A 97 21.30 -10.01 -22.25
N PRO A 98 20.85 -10.87 -23.19
CA PRO A 98 20.47 -12.23 -22.85
C PRO A 98 21.72 -13.01 -22.45
N VAL A 99 21.83 -13.36 -21.17
CA VAL A 99 22.74 -14.42 -20.72
C VAL A 99 22.08 -15.73 -21.14
N ASN A 100 22.57 -16.33 -22.23
CA ASN A 100 22.23 -17.70 -22.62
C ASN A 100 22.59 -18.64 -21.46
N THR A 101 21.62 -19.03 -20.65
CA THR A 101 21.77 -20.15 -19.72
C THR A 101 21.58 -21.45 -20.47
N SER A 102 22.60 -21.79 -21.27
CA SER A 102 22.81 -23.16 -21.72
C SER A 102 23.17 -24.01 -20.50
N GLN A 103 22.33 -25.01 -20.25
CA GLN A 103 22.49 -26.05 -19.26
C GLN A 103 23.81 -26.81 -19.51
N ALA A 104 24.85 -26.59 -18.69
CA ALA A 104 26.03 -27.44 -18.67
C ALA A 104 26.76 -27.41 -17.32
N ARG A 105 27.19 -28.62 -16.96
CA ARG A 105 27.89 -29.13 -15.77
C ARG A 105 28.93 -28.24 -15.07
N VAL A 106 29.04 -28.57 -13.77
CA VAL A 106 30.17 -28.45 -12.85
C VAL A 106 31.53 -28.14 -13.49
N SER A 107 32.20 -27.09 -13.01
CA SER A 107 33.63 -27.04 -12.66
C SER A 107 33.96 -25.68 -12.02
N THR A 108 34.64 -25.76 -10.89
CA THR A 108 35.25 -24.68 -10.10
C THR A 108 36.21 -23.82 -10.92
N ALA A 109 36.03 -22.50 -10.88
CA ALA A 109 37.09 -21.51 -11.07
C ALA A 109 36.71 -20.17 -10.42
N SER A 110 37.71 -19.58 -9.78
CA SER A 110 37.68 -18.48 -8.81
C SER A 110 37.70 -17.07 -9.43
N THR A 111 37.18 -16.10 -8.64
CA THR A 111 37.33 -14.61 -8.66
C THR A 111 36.31 -13.77 -9.44
N PRO A 112 36.05 -12.50 -9.04
CA PRO A 112 36.01 -11.92 -7.69
C PRO A 112 34.59 -11.43 -7.33
N ALA A 113 34.24 -11.53 -6.05
CA ALA A 113 32.95 -11.09 -5.51
C ALA A 113 32.77 -9.57 -5.66
N SER A 114 31.88 -9.14 -6.55
CA SER A 114 31.27 -7.81 -6.47
C SER A 114 30.45 -7.78 -5.19
N SER A 115 30.94 -7.00 -4.23
CA SER A 115 30.40 -6.81 -2.88
C SER A 115 28.87 -6.85 -2.83
N LEU A 116 28.34 -7.91 -2.24
CA LEU A 116 27.04 -7.86 -1.59
C LEU A 116 27.03 -6.61 -0.69
N PRO A 117 25.94 -5.82 -0.65
CA PRO A 117 25.85 -4.78 0.36
C PRO A 117 26.00 -5.48 1.71
N VAL A 118 27.09 -5.17 2.40
CA VAL A 118 27.29 -5.56 3.79
C VAL A 118 26.11 -4.95 4.53
N PHE A 119 25.11 -5.78 4.79
CA PHE A 119 24.11 -5.48 5.80
C PHE A 119 24.92 -5.44 7.09
N THR A 120 25.42 -4.25 7.43
CA THR A 120 26.01 -4.05 8.74
C THR A 120 24.90 -4.43 9.70
N ASN A 121 25.11 -5.50 10.47
CA ASN A 121 24.25 -5.92 11.58
C ASN A 121 24.29 -4.89 12.71
N LYS A 122 24.20 -3.60 12.37
CA LYS A 122 23.87 -2.55 13.31
C LYS A 122 22.36 -2.66 13.46
N PRO A 123 21.86 -3.11 14.63
CA PRO A 123 20.45 -3.06 14.88
C PRO A 123 20.01 -1.60 14.63
N PRO A 124 19.05 -1.33 13.73
CA PRO A 124 18.60 0.03 13.51
C PRO A 124 18.17 0.65 14.85
N PRO A 125 18.34 1.97 15.05
CA PRO A 125 18.29 2.63 16.37
C PRO A 125 16.95 2.49 17.13
N TYR A 126 15.93 1.92 16.49
CA TYR A 126 14.65 1.56 17.12
C TYR A 126 14.69 0.19 17.84
N LEU A 127 15.77 -0.57 17.73
CA LEU A 127 15.94 -1.87 18.37
C LEU A 127 16.58 -1.71 19.74
N LYS A 128 15.83 -1.11 20.67
CA LYS A 128 16.12 -1.26 22.09
C LYS A 128 15.80 -2.70 22.49
N SER A 129 16.77 -3.41 23.06
CA SER A 129 16.66 -4.83 23.43
C SER A 129 15.69 -5.08 24.60
N GLU A 130 15.38 -4.02 25.36
CA GLU A 130 14.45 -4.02 26.49
C GLU A 130 13.00 -4.07 25.98
N LEU A 131 12.24 -5.11 26.32
CA LEU A 131 10.80 -5.19 26.05
C LEU A 131 10.01 -4.30 27.02
N GLU A 132 10.21 -2.99 26.94
CA GLU A 132 9.44 -2.02 27.71
C GLU A 132 7.96 -2.09 27.30
N VAL A 133 7.04 -2.04 28.27
CA VAL A 133 5.60 -2.00 28.01
C VAL A 133 5.24 -0.60 27.49
N VAL A 134 5.53 -0.35 26.22
CA VAL A 134 5.14 0.88 25.54
C VAL A 134 3.61 0.89 25.43
N ALA A 135 2.98 1.90 26.03
CA ALA A 135 1.54 2.11 25.96
C ALA A 135 1.08 2.27 24.50
N GLU A 136 -0.14 1.81 24.18
CA GLU A 136 -0.68 1.90 22.83
C GLU A 136 -0.77 3.37 22.38
N PRO A 137 -0.06 3.77 21.31
CA PRO A 137 -0.09 5.15 20.86
C PRO A 137 -1.47 5.47 20.28
N LEU A 138 -2.03 6.61 20.71
CA LEU A 138 -3.34 7.06 20.26
C LEU A 138 -3.39 7.18 18.73
N LYS A 139 -4.43 6.63 18.12
CA LYS A 139 -4.70 6.72 16.68
C LYS A 139 -5.27 8.10 16.31
N LYS A 140 -4.50 9.16 16.54
CA LYS A 140 -4.82 10.54 16.17
C LYS A 140 -3.87 11.03 15.09
N TRP A 141 -4.41 11.72 14.09
CA TRP A 141 -3.61 12.37 13.06
C TRP A 141 -3.19 13.74 13.53
N GLU A 142 -1.89 13.96 13.70
CA GLU A 142 -1.36 15.24 14.15
C GLU A 142 -1.42 16.29 13.02
N PRO A 143 -1.76 17.55 13.35
CA PRO A 143 -1.90 18.62 12.37
C PRO A 143 -0.55 19.07 11.81
N SER A 144 0.51 19.10 12.64
CA SER A 144 1.84 19.49 12.20
C SER A 144 2.60 18.31 11.55
N PRO A 145 3.39 18.55 10.49
CA PRO A 145 4.17 17.51 9.83
C PRO A 145 5.13 16.77 10.78
N ASP A 146 5.83 17.52 11.64
CA ASP A 146 6.83 16.97 12.55
C ASP A 146 6.18 16.08 13.62
N ALA A 147 5.08 16.53 14.23
CA ALA A 147 4.36 15.74 15.24
C ALA A 147 3.79 14.45 14.62
N ARG A 148 3.34 14.51 13.36
CA ARG A 148 2.88 13.34 12.62
C ARG A 148 4.01 12.36 12.32
N GLN A 149 5.18 12.85 11.95
CA GLN A 149 6.34 11.98 11.74
C GLN A 149 6.73 11.25 13.04
N LEU A 150 6.70 11.97 14.18
CA LEU A 150 6.97 11.38 15.49
C LEU A 150 5.91 10.34 15.88
N SER A 151 4.63 10.65 15.72
CA SER A 151 3.54 9.71 16.06
C SER A 151 3.56 8.45 15.19
N LEU A 152 3.90 8.57 13.90
CA LEU A 152 4.08 7.42 13.01
C LEU A 152 5.29 6.56 13.40
N ARG A 153 6.41 7.18 13.83
CA ARG A 153 7.57 6.44 14.34
C ARG A 153 7.23 5.67 15.61
N GLN A 154 6.60 6.32 16.57
CA GLN A 154 6.15 5.69 17.82
C GLN A 154 5.22 4.50 17.55
N ARG A 155 4.25 4.66 16.62
CA ARG A 155 3.33 3.58 16.25
C ARG A 155 4.04 2.40 15.57
N LYS A 156 5.03 2.67 14.72
CA LYS A 156 5.87 1.63 14.11
C LYS A 156 6.65 0.86 15.18
N GLU A 157 7.26 1.57 16.13
CA GLU A 157 8.01 0.96 17.23
C GLU A 157 7.12 0.07 18.09
N PHE A 158 5.95 0.55 18.48
CA PHE A 158 4.95 -0.23 19.21
C PHE A 158 4.57 -1.51 18.47
N MET A 159 4.28 -1.42 17.16
CA MET A 159 3.90 -2.59 16.35
C MET A 159 5.01 -3.64 16.29
N VAL A 160 6.26 -3.21 16.15
CA VAL A 160 7.43 -4.11 16.12
C VAL A 160 7.61 -4.81 17.46
N GLN A 161 7.45 -4.08 18.57
CA GLN A 161 7.54 -4.67 19.90
C GLN A 161 6.44 -5.69 20.17
N GLN A 162 5.19 -5.36 19.81
CA GLN A 162 4.06 -6.27 19.94
C GLN A 162 4.24 -7.54 19.10
N ALA A 163 4.73 -7.40 17.85
CA ALA A 163 5.04 -8.55 17.01
C ALA A 163 6.11 -9.45 17.63
N ARG A 164 7.12 -8.87 18.28
CA ARG A 164 8.16 -9.62 18.99
C ARG A 164 7.63 -10.36 20.21
N ARG A 165 6.78 -9.73 21.03
CA ARG A 165 6.11 -10.38 22.16
C ARG A 165 5.34 -11.60 21.68
N LYS A 166 4.49 -11.41 20.67
CA LYS A 166 3.72 -12.49 20.07
C LYS A 166 4.60 -13.61 19.53
N PHE A 167 5.73 -13.30 18.90
CA PHE A 167 6.66 -14.32 18.40
C PHE A 167 7.28 -15.16 19.52
N LEU A 168 7.70 -14.51 20.62
CA LEU A 168 8.26 -15.20 21.78
C LEU A 168 7.22 -16.05 22.52
N GLU A 169 5.97 -15.59 22.60
CA GLU A 169 4.87 -16.36 23.18
C GLU A 169 4.52 -17.62 22.35
N THR A 170 4.81 -17.60 21.04
CA THR A 170 4.53 -18.73 20.14
C THR A 170 5.66 -19.76 20.04
N GLN A 171 6.84 -19.51 20.63
CA GLN A 171 7.95 -20.48 20.68
C GLN A 171 7.85 -21.38 21.91
#